data_AF-A0A1Q9NIG6-F1
#
_entry.id   AF-A0A1Q9NIG6-F1
#
_cell.length_a   1.000
_cell.length_b   1.000
_cell.length_c   1.000
_cell.angle_alpha   90.00
_cell.angle_beta   90.00
_cell.angle_gamma   90.00
#
_symmetry.space_group_name_H-M   'P 1'
#
loop_
_entity.id
_entity.type
_entity.pdbx_description
1 polymer ?
#
loop_
_entity_poly.entity_id
_entity_poly.type
_entity_poly.pdbx_seq_one_letter_code
_entity_poly.pdbx_strand_id
1 'polypeptide(L)'
;MLEWLVYFSAYFLAGLSLKLGDDLLDELDRPRAAWFPLSFAGLLFGLLMTVSEWDLVLLTSIVVGVLISGKVNRPQFAVGFVLIFSILLIIGIPVVTGWLDWLTVLFILFMAAVLDEKGNDWADEEVSPLAFKVFEYRFVLKIVALCLVIPWPMFLSTAIGLWVFDLGYELAGWLVRQTSDESLVGETATDV
;
A
#
# COMPACT_ATOMS: atom_id res chain seq x y z
N MET A 1 -15.91 -14.83 12.82
CA MET A 1 -14.48 -15.26 12.74
C MET A 1 -13.99 -15.37 11.31
N LEU A 2 -14.70 -16.10 10.43
CA LEU A 2 -14.33 -16.21 9.01
C LEU A 2 -14.29 -14.85 8.29
N GLU A 3 -15.25 -13.97 8.54
CA GLU A 3 -15.31 -12.62 7.95
C GLU A 3 -14.06 -11.79 8.26
N TRP A 4 -13.63 -11.75 9.52
CA TRP A 4 -12.40 -11.07 9.93
C TRP A 4 -11.16 -11.66 9.27
N LEU A 5 -11.09 -12.99 9.14
CA LEU A 5 -9.99 -13.65 8.44
C LEU A 5 -9.95 -13.23 6.97
N VAL A 6 -11.10 -13.23 6.28
CA VAL A 6 -11.20 -12.79 4.88
C VAL A 6 -10.81 -11.31 4.75
N TYR A 7 -11.30 -10.46 5.64
CA TYR A 7 -11.01 -9.03 5.65
C TYR A 7 -9.50 -8.74 5.80
N PHE A 8 -8.83 -9.32 6.81
CA PHE A 8 -7.39 -9.12 6.99
C PHE A 8 -6.56 -9.81 5.90
N SER A 9 -7.03 -10.96 5.38
CA SER A 9 -6.37 -11.60 4.23
C SER A 9 -6.44 -10.72 2.98
N ALA A 10 -7.55 -10.00 2.76
CA ALA A 10 -7.68 -9.06 1.66
C ALA A 10 -6.69 -7.89 1.80
N TYR A 11 -6.54 -7.31 3.00
CA TYR A 11 -5.50 -6.30 3.27
C TYR A 11 -4.09 -6.85 2.98
N PHE A 12 -3.76 -8.03 3.50
CA PHE A 12 -2.46 -8.68 3.26
C PHE A 12 -2.17 -8.89 1.77
N LEU A 13 -3.13 -9.47 1.05
CA LEU A 13 -3.00 -9.75 -0.37
C LEU A 13 -2.95 -8.46 -1.21
N ALA A 14 -3.64 -7.40 -0.79
CA ALA A 14 -3.57 -6.10 -1.46
C ALA A 14 -2.16 -5.51 -1.36
N GLY A 15 -1.53 -5.58 -0.18
CA GLY A 15 -0.15 -5.11 0.01
C GLY A 15 0.86 -5.96 -0.76
N LEU A 16 0.73 -7.27 -0.65
CA LEU A 16 1.60 -8.25 -1.34
C LEU A 16 1.53 -8.07 -2.86
N SER A 17 0.33 -8.02 -3.43
CA SER A 17 0.17 -7.87 -4.88
C SER A 17 0.59 -6.50 -5.38
N LEU A 18 0.38 -5.43 -4.61
CA LEU A 18 0.86 -4.11 -4.99
C LEU A 18 2.39 -4.09 -5.09
N LYS A 19 3.10 -4.58 -4.07
CA LYS A 19 4.57 -4.59 -4.08
C LYS A 19 5.15 -5.53 -5.13
N LEU A 20 4.59 -6.73 -5.30
CA LEU A 20 5.01 -7.61 -6.40
C LEU A 20 4.85 -6.95 -7.77
N GLY A 21 3.76 -6.22 -7.98
CA GLY A 21 3.52 -5.49 -9.22
C GLY A 21 4.50 -4.34 -9.45
N ASP A 22 4.80 -3.59 -8.38
CA ASP A 22 5.78 -2.50 -8.34
C ASP A 22 7.20 -3.03 -8.66
N ASP A 23 7.66 -4.05 -7.95
CA ASP A 23 8.99 -4.64 -8.13
C ASP A 23 9.15 -5.30 -9.50
N LEU A 24 8.07 -5.90 -10.05
CA LEU A 24 8.08 -6.41 -11.41
C LEU A 24 8.28 -5.30 -12.46
N LEU A 25 7.90 -4.05 -12.17
CA LEU A 25 8.13 -2.91 -13.07
C LEU A 25 9.51 -2.29 -12.85
N ASP A 26 9.87 -2.08 -11.59
CA ASP A 26 10.98 -1.21 -11.24
C ASP A 26 12.28 -1.98 -10.98
N GLU A 27 12.22 -3.15 -10.33
CA GLU A 27 13.40 -3.96 -10.02
C GLU A 27 13.70 -5.00 -11.11
N LEU A 28 12.67 -5.66 -11.64
CA LEU A 28 12.83 -6.80 -12.56
C LEU A 28 12.62 -6.48 -14.05
N ASP A 29 12.14 -5.27 -14.38
CA ASP A 29 11.78 -4.82 -15.75
C ASP A 29 10.93 -5.84 -16.53
N ARG A 30 9.90 -6.40 -15.87
CA ARG A 30 8.93 -7.36 -16.41
C ARG A 30 7.53 -6.75 -16.53
N PRO A 31 7.33 -5.74 -17.41
CA PRO A 31 6.08 -4.99 -17.50
C PRO A 31 4.86 -5.82 -17.91
N ARG A 32 5.05 -6.95 -18.60
CA ARG A 32 3.97 -7.88 -18.97
C ARG A 32 3.44 -8.65 -17.77
N ALA A 33 4.34 -9.06 -16.86
CA ALA A 33 3.97 -9.81 -15.67
C ALA A 33 3.29 -8.92 -14.63
N ALA A 34 3.66 -7.63 -14.56
CA ALA A 34 3.13 -6.66 -13.60
C ALA A 34 1.62 -6.36 -13.75
N TRP A 35 1.03 -6.58 -14.94
CA TRP A 35 -0.40 -6.33 -15.17
C TRP A 35 -1.30 -7.12 -14.21
N PHE A 36 -0.99 -8.39 -13.98
CA PHE A 36 -1.79 -9.26 -13.13
C PHE A 36 -1.79 -8.82 -11.65
N PRO A 37 -0.64 -8.70 -10.96
CA PRO A 37 -0.60 -8.30 -9.55
C PRO A 37 -1.14 -6.88 -9.32
N LEU A 38 -0.87 -5.91 -10.22
CA LEU A 38 -1.44 -4.56 -10.09
C LEU A 38 -2.96 -4.51 -10.32
N SER A 39 -3.48 -5.34 -11.24
CA SER A 39 -4.92 -5.50 -11.40
C SER A 39 -5.56 -6.09 -10.15
N PHE A 40 -4.94 -7.14 -9.61
CA PHE A 40 -5.42 -7.82 -8.42
C PHE A 40 -5.39 -6.89 -7.18
N ALA A 41 -4.33 -6.10 -7.03
CA ALA A 41 -4.24 -5.07 -6.01
C ALA A 41 -5.38 -4.05 -6.16
N GLY A 42 -5.61 -3.51 -7.37
CA GLY A 42 -6.70 -2.56 -7.61
C GLY A 42 -8.09 -3.13 -7.31
N LEU A 43 -8.33 -4.39 -7.66
CA LEU A 43 -9.57 -5.09 -7.30
C LEU A 43 -9.75 -5.20 -5.79
N LEU A 44 -8.70 -5.61 -5.06
CA LEU A 44 -8.75 -5.73 -3.59
C LEU A 44 -8.92 -4.38 -2.90
N PHE A 45 -8.23 -3.33 -3.35
CA PHE A 45 -8.43 -1.96 -2.87
C PHE A 45 -9.88 -1.53 -3.05
N GLY A 46 -10.43 -1.70 -4.26
CA GLY A 46 -11.82 -1.36 -4.55
C GLY A 46 -12.80 -2.08 -3.63
N LEU A 47 -12.60 -3.39 -3.42
CA LEU A 47 -13.45 -4.17 -2.51
C LEU A 47 -13.33 -3.71 -1.06
N LEU A 48 -12.12 -3.51 -0.55
CA LEU A 48 -11.89 -3.05 0.82
C LEU A 48 -12.51 -1.66 1.06
N MET A 49 -12.40 -0.74 0.09
CA MET A 49 -13.02 0.59 0.14
C MET A 49 -14.55 0.56 0.24
N THR A 50 -15.20 -0.57 -0.12
CA THR A 50 -16.65 -0.73 -0.01
C THR A 50 -17.10 -1.24 1.36
N VAL A 51 -16.18 -1.74 2.21
CA VAL A 51 -16.49 -2.42 3.47
C VAL A 51 -16.92 -1.43 4.55
N SER A 52 -16.19 -0.33 4.73
CA SER A 52 -16.50 0.69 5.73
C SER A 52 -16.01 2.09 5.33
N GLU A 53 -16.59 3.13 5.92
CA GLU A 53 -16.15 4.52 5.70
C GLU A 53 -14.68 4.75 6.11
N TRP A 54 -14.18 3.95 7.05
CA TRP A 54 -12.81 3.98 7.54
C TRP A 54 -11.83 3.36 6.54
N ASP A 55 -12.19 2.22 5.94
CA ASP A 55 -11.39 1.61 4.87
C ASP A 55 -11.35 2.51 3.65
N LEU A 56 -12.50 3.12 3.32
CA LEU A 56 -12.60 4.12 2.27
C LEU A 56 -11.64 5.29 2.54
N VAL A 57 -11.61 5.87 3.74
CA VAL A 57 -10.76 7.03 4.05
C VAL A 57 -9.27 6.67 4.00
N LEU A 58 -8.88 5.53 4.58
CA LEU A 58 -7.50 5.08 4.62
C LEU A 58 -6.98 4.84 3.20
N LEU A 59 -7.67 4.00 2.42
CA LEU A 59 -7.20 3.61 1.10
C LEU A 59 -7.27 4.79 0.12
N THR A 60 -8.25 5.69 0.26
CA THR A 60 -8.28 6.95 -0.50
C THR A 60 -7.04 7.80 -0.21
N SER A 61 -6.66 7.96 1.06
CA SER A 61 -5.49 8.77 1.41
C SER A 61 -4.18 8.19 0.82
N ILE A 62 -4.04 6.86 0.79
CA ILE A 62 -2.90 6.17 0.16
C ILE A 62 -2.93 6.39 -1.36
N VAL A 63 -4.07 6.16 -2.02
CA VAL A 63 -4.21 6.35 -3.48
C VAL A 63 -3.90 7.78 -3.88
N VAL A 64 -4.45 8.77 -3.15
CA VAL A 64 -4.19 10.19 -3.40
C VAL A 64 -2.72 10.54 -3.16
N GLY A 65 -2.11 10.01 -2.09
CA GLY A 65 -0.68 10.18 -1.81
C GLY A 65 0.20 9.71 -2.97
N VAL A 66 -0.08 8.52 -3.50
CA VAL A 66 0.65 7.92 -4.63
C VAL A 66 0.42 8.66 -5.95
N LEU A 67 -0.78 9.17 -6.19
CA LEU A 67 -1.08 9.98 -7.38
C LEU A 67 -0.31 11.32 -7.35
N ILE A 68 -0.25 11.96 -6.17
CA ILE A 68 0.42 13.26 -5.99
C ILE A 68 1.94 13.12 -6.02
N SER A 69 2.50 12.01 -5.52
CA SER A 69 3.95 11.78 -5.60
C SER A 69 4.46 11.64 -7.03
N GLY A 70 3.57 11.38 -7.99
CA GLY A 70 3.94 11.22 -9.41
C GLY A 70 4.75 9.95 -9.68
N LYS A 71 4.81 9.01 -8.73
CA LYS A 71 5.45 7.70 -8.92
C LYS A 71 4.71 6.84 -9.96
N VAL A 72 3.43 7.12 -10.20
CA VAL A 72 2.60 6.38 -11.16
C VAL A 72 2.76 6.91 -12.58
N ASN A 73 3.89 6.60 -13.21
CA ASN A 73 4.16 6.96 -14.61
C ASN A 73 4.00 5.79 -15.58
N ARG A 74 3.55 4.63 -15.10
CA ARG A 74 3.44 3.39 -15.89
C ARG A 74 1.97 3.03 -16.14
N PRO A 75 1.58 2.63 -17.38
CA PRO A 75 0.18 2.34 -17.72
C PRO A 75 -0.41 1.17 -16.93
N GLN A 76 0.43 0.28 -16.40
CA GLN A 76 -0.01 -0.86 -15.60
C GLN A 76 -0.70 -0.42 -14.31
N PHE A 77 -0.27 0.67 -13.66
CA PHE A 77 -0.99 1.18 -12.50
C PHE A 77 -2.38 1.75 -12.86
N ALA A 78 -2.55 2.24 -14.09
CA ALA A 78 -3.84 2.75 -14.55
C ALA A 78 -4.92 1.67 -14.52
N VAL A 79 -4.57 0.40 -14.78
CA VAL A 79 -5.52 -0.71 -14.67
C VAL A 79 -6.03 -0.88 -13.24
N GLY A 80 -5.14 -0.71 -12.25
CA GLY A 80 -5.47 -0.78 -10.83
C GLY A 80 -6.48 0.30 -10.47
N PHE A 81 -6.24 1.55 -10.88
CA PHE A 81 -7.17 2.66 -10.65
C PHE A 81 -8.52 2.47 -11.35
N VAL A 82 -8.51 1.99 -12.59
CA VAL A 82 -9.75 1.68 -13.32
C VAL A 82 -10.56 0.61 -12.58
N LEU A 83 -9.91 -0.41 -12.02
CA LEU A 83 -10.58 -1.45 -11.24
C LEU A 83 -11.12 -0.93 -9.92
N ILE A 84 -10.35 -0.12 -9.17
CA ILE A 84 -10.83 0.53 -7.95
C ILE A 84 -12.12 1.30 -8.27
N PHE A 85 -12.07 2.17 -9.28
CA PHE A 85 -13.22 2.99 -9.67
C PHE A 85 -14.41 2.14 -10.14
N SER A 86 -14.17 1.10 -10.93
CA SER A 86 -15.23 0.21 -11.42
C SER A 86 -15.92 -0.52 -10.28
N ILE A 87 -15.18 -1.01 -9.29
CA ILE A 87 -15.76 -1.67 -8.11
C ILE A 87 -16.60 -0.68 -7.31
N LEU A 88 -16.10 0.53 -7.06
CA LEU A 88 -16.86 1.55 -6.32
C LEU A 88 -18.13 1.98 -7.06
N LEU A 89 -18.13 1.98 -8.41
CA LEU A 89 -19.34 2.25 -9.20
C LEU A 89 -20.36 1.11 -9.14
N ILE A 90 -19.91 -0.16 -9.16
CA ILE A 90 -20.79 -1.33 -9.20
C ILE A 90 -21.38 -1.65 -7.82
N ILE A 91 -20.54 -1.63 -6.78
CA ILE A 91 -20.94 -1.98 -5.41
C ILE A 91 -21.47 -0.75 -4.66
N GLY A 92 -20.94 0.43 -4.96
CA GLY A 92 -21.22 1.67 -4.24
C GLY A 92 -20.15 2.01 -3.19
N ILE A 93 -20.29 3.18 -2.58
CA ILE A 93 -19.45 3.62 -1.47
C ILE A 93 -20.24 3.51 -0.15
N PRO A 94 -19.57 3.22 0.97
CA PRO A 94 -20.20 3.24 2.29
C PRO A 94 -20.73 4.64 2.62
N VAL A 95 -21.79 4.70 3.42
CA VAL A 95 -22.37 5.96 3.88
C VAL A 95 -21.38 6.64 4.83
N VAL A 96 -20.92 7.84 4.46
CA VAL A 96 -20.08 8.68 5.32
C VAL A 96 -20.96 9.39 6.33
N THR A 97 -20.81 9.04 7.61
CA THR A 97 -21.67 9.51 8.70
C THR A 97 -21.31 10.94 9.15
N GLY A 98 -20.02 11.28 9.10
CA GLY A 98 -19.49 12.59 9.47
C GLY A 98 -18.47 13.09 8.44
N TRP A 99 -18.92 13.90 7.48
CA TRP A 99 -18.04 14.40 6.40
C TRP A 99 -16.84 15.21 6.90
N LEU A 100 -17.01 16.00 7.97
CA LEU A 100 -15.91 16.77 8.56
C LEU A 100 -14.85 15.85 9.19
N ASP A 101 -15.28 14.85 9.95
CA ASP A 101 -14.39 13.86 10.57
C ASP A 101 -13.67 13.05 9.50
N TRP A 102 -14.40 12.58 8.49
CA TRP A 102 -13.86 11.82 7.37
C TRP A 102 -12.79 12.62 6.61
N LEU A 103 -13.07 13.89 6.27
CA LEU A 103 -12.09 14.77 5.63
C LEU A 103 -10.89 15.06 6.53
N THR A 104 -11.10 15.20 7.83
CA THR A 104 -10.03 15.41 8.81
C THR A 104 -9.10 14.21 8.87
N VAL A 105 -9.65 13.00 8.97
CA VAL A 105 -8.89 11.76 8.96
C VAL A 105 -8.16 11.59 7.63
N LEU A 106 -8.82 11.85 6.50
CA LEU A 106 -8.19 11.81 5.17
C LEU A 106 -6.98 12.73 5.12
N PHE A 107 -7.13 13.98 5.56
CA PHE A 107 -6.06 14.96 5.52
C PHE A 107 -4.89 14.57 6.41
N ILE A 108 -5.15 14.09 7.64
CA ILE A 108 -4.12 13.63 8.57
C ILE A 108 -3.35 12.44 7.98
N LEU A 109 -4.05 11.43 7.46
CA LEU A 109 -3.42 10.25 6.86
C LEU A 109 -2.65 10.60 5.58
N PHE A 110 -3.21 11.47 4.74
CA PHE A 110 -2.52 11.98 3.57
C PHE A 110 -1.22 12.70 3.93
N MET A 111 -1.26 13.59 4.91
CA MET A 111 -0.07 14.30 5.38
C MET A 111 0.96 13.31 5.97
N ALA A 112 0.52 12.30 6.72
CA ALA A 112 1.41 11.26 7.24
C ALA A 112 2.08 10.46 6.10
N ALA A 113 1.34 10.09 5.07
CA ALA A 113 1.89 9.40 3.90
C ALA A 113 2.88 10.27 3.11
N VAL A 114 2.60 11.57 2.97
CA VAL A 114 3.54 12.53 2.36
C VAL A 114 4.80 12.70 3.21
N LEU A 115 4.66 12.72 4.54
CA LEU A 115 5.80 12.79 5.45
C LEU A 115 6.68 11.54 5.38
N ASP A 116 6.10 10.35 5.27
CA ASP A 116 6.86 9.11 5.06
C ASP A 116 7.66 9.18 3.75
N GLU A 117 7.01 9.58 2.65
CA GLU A 117 7.66 9.70 1.34
C GLU A 117 8.80 10.73 1.36
N LYS A 118 8.55 11.94 1.86
CA LYS A 118 9.57 13.00 1.93
C LYS A 118 10.65 12.73 2.97
N GLY A 119 10.30 12.06 4.06
CA GLY A 119 11.25 11.61 5.06
C GLY A 119 12.19 10.55 4.51
N ASN A 120 11.65 9.60 3.71
CA ASN A 120 12.45 8.57 3.06
C ASN A 120 13.39 9.15 1.99
N ASP A 121 12.95 10.15 1.22
CA ASP A 121 13.81 10.87 0.26
C ASP A 121 14.93 11.67 0.96
N TRP A 122 14.67 12.20 2.15
CA TRP A 122 15.62 13.01 2.92
C TRP A 122 16.61 12.18 3.73
N ALA A 123 16.16 11.04 4.26
CA ALA A 123 17.00 10.18 5.07
C ALA A 123 18.00 9.45 4.18
N ASP A 124 19.27 9.74 4.38
CA ASP A 124 20.36 9.03 3.72
C ASP A 124 20.75 7.82 4.59
N GLU A 125 20.79 6.63 3.98
CA GLU A 125 21.16 5.37 4.62
C GLU A 125 22.59 5.42 5.18
N GLU A 126 23.51 6.13 4.50
CA GLU A 126 24.92 6.22 4.90
C GLU A 126 25.14 7.23 6.03
N VAL A 127 24.33 8.28 6.10
CA VAL A 127 24.48 9.38 7.09
C VAL A 127 23.64 9.13 8.33
N SER A 128 22.45 8.53 8.17
CA SER A 128 21.46 8.42 9.23
C SER A 128 20.65 7.10 9.14
N PRO A 129 21.27 5.94 9.38
CA PRO A 129 20.63 4.63 9.18
C PRO A 129 19.40 4.42 10.06
N LEU A 130 19.32 5.09 11.22
CA LEU A 130 18.14 5.08 12.08
C LEU A 130 16.99 5.91 11.49
N ALA A 131 17.27 7.08 10.92
CA ALA A 131 16.25 7.91 10.29
C ALA A 131 15.73 7.24 9.01
N PHE A 132 16.64 6.64 8.22
CA PHE A 132 16.29 5.87 7.04
C PHE A 132 15.32 4.75 7.41
N LYS A 133 15.66 3.89 8.38
CA LYS A 133 14.76 2.81 8.86
C LYS A 133 13.44 3.30 9.45
N VAL A 134 13.40 4.51 10.00
CA VAL A 134 12.17 5.10 10.54
C VAL A 134 11.25 5.58 9.41
N PHE A 135 11.78 6.04 8.28
CA PHE A 135 10.93 6.44 7.14
C PHE A 135 10.74 5.32 6.11
N GLU A 136 11.57 4.27 6.17
CA GLU A 136 11.40 3.04 5.41
C GLU A 136 10.06 2.37 5.80
N TYR A 137 9.33 1.89 4.79
CA TYR A 137 8.06 1.16 4.98
C TYR A 137 6.93 1.92 5.71
N ARG A 138 6.79 3.24 5.51
CA ARG A 138 5.59 4.00 5.94
C ARG A 138 5.31 3.98 7.44
N PHE A 139 6.35 4.05 8.26
CA PHE A 139 6.21 3.97 9.71
C PHE A 139 5.35 5.10 10.29
N VAL A 140 5.49 6.34 9.79
CA VAL A 140 4.72 7.49 10.31
C VAL A 140 3.23 7.25 10.09
N LEU A 141 2.83 6.80 8.91
CA LEU A 141 1.44 6.46 8.60
C LEU A 141 0.90 5.38 9.54
N LYS A 142 1.68 4.32 9.83
CA LYS A 142 1.31 3.26 10.77
C LYS A 142 1.05 3.78 12.18
N ILE A 143 1.93 4.64 12.70
CA ILE A 143 1.80 5.22 14.04
C ILE A 143 0.63 6.19 14.09
N VAL A 144 0.50 7.08 13.10
CA VAL A 144 -0.60 8.04 13.01
C VAL A 144 -1.95 7.31 12.93
N ALA A 145 -2.04 6.26 12.12
CA ALA A 145 -3.25 5.43 12.01
C ALA A 145 -3.65 4.82 13.37
N LEU A 146 -2.69 4.34 14.17
CA LEU A 146 -2.97 3.84 15.52
C LEU A 146 -3.39 4.96 16.48
N CYS A 147 -2.77 6.14 16.40
CA CYS A 147 -3.15 7.28 17.24
C CYS A 147 -4.57 7.77 16.95
N LEU A 148 -5.02 7.71 15.69
CA LEU A 148 -6.38 8.08 15.28
C LEU A 148 -7.48 7.21 15.91
N VAL A 149 -7.13 6.01 16.40
CA VAL A 149 -8.07 5.15 17.15
C VAL A 149 -8.56 5.82 18.44
N ILE A 150 -7.78 6.72 19.05
CA ILE A 150 -8.17 7.38 20.31
C ILE A 150 -9.43 8.24 20.11
N PRO A 151 -9.45 9.22 19.17
CA PRO A 151 -10.66 9.97 18.84
C PRO A 151 -11.69 9.19 18.02
N TRP A 152 -11.28 8.21 17.20
CA TRP A 152 -12.18 7.40 16.38
C TRP A 152 -11.96 5.89 16.60
N PRO A 153 -12.50 5.30 17.69
CA PRO A 153 -12.27 3.90 18.03
C PRO A 153 -12.71 2.89 16.96
N MET A 154 -13.73 3.24 16.16
CA MET A 154 -14.20 2.42 15.05
C MET A 154 -13.16 2.26 13.92
N PHE A 155 -12.13 3.12 13.89
CA PHE A 155 -11.02 3.03 12.94
C PHE A 155 -10.04 1.89 13.27
N LEU A 156 -10.12 1.26 14.45
CA LEU A 156 -9.15 0.26 14.90
C LEU A 156 -8.97 -0.92 13.93
N SER A 157 -10.06 -1.46 13.37
CA SER A 157 -9.98 -2.57 12.41
C SER A 157 -9.24 -2.18 11.14
N THR A 158 -9.44 -0.96 10.67
CA THR A 158 -8.78 -0.41 9.49
C THR A 158 -7.32 -0.09 9.79
N ALA A 159 -7.00 0.45 10.97
CA ALA A 159 -5.63 0.66 11.41
C ALA A 159 -4.86 -0.68 11.49
N ILE A 160 -5.45 -1.74 12.04
CA ILE A 160 -4.84 -3.08 12.03
C ILE A 160 -4.72 -3.59 10.59
N GLY A 161 -5.72 -3.33 9.74
CA GLY A 161 -5.68 -3.63 8.31
C GLY A 161 -4.46 -3.04 7.60
N LEU A 162 -4.10 -1.78 7.90
CA LEU A 162 -2.90 -1.13 7.37
C LEU A 162 -1.61 -1.89 7.76
N TRP A 163 -1.51 -2.33 9.02
CA TRP A 163 -0.34 -3.11 9.46
C TRP A 163 -0.25 -4.46 8.75
N VAL A 164 -1.40 -5.12 8.55
CA VAL A 164 -1.48 -6.39 7.82
C VAL A 164 -1.16 -6.20 6.32
N PHE A 165 -1.57 -5.08 5.75
CA PHE A 165 -1.20 -4.67 4.40
C PHE A 165 0.31 -4.49 4.25
N ASP A 166 0.92 -3.72 5.15
CA ASP A 166 2.36 -3.47 5.11
C ASP A 166 3.15 -4.78 5.33
N LEU A 167 2.67 -5.70 6.17
CA LEU A 167 3.27 -7.02 6.31
C LEU A 167 3.29 -7.79 4.99
N GLY A 168 2.20 -7.76 4.23
CA GLY A 168 2.14 -8.38 2.89
C GLY A 168 3.07 -7.69 1.90
N TYR A 169 3.13 -6.36 1.96
CA TYR A 169 4.01 -5.53 1.13
C TYR A 169 5.49 -5.84 1.40
N GLU A 170 5.92 -5.84 2.65
CA GLU A 170 7.30 -6.15 3.07
C GLU A 170 7.70 -7.58 2.69
N LEU A 171 6.80 -8.56 2.88
CA LEU A 171 7.05 -9.95 2.50
C LEU A 171 7.28 -10.10 0.99
N ALA A 172 6.49 -9.40 0.17
CA ALA A 172 6.67 -9.40 -1.28
C ALA A 172 8.05 -8.84 -1.68
N GLY A 173 8.44 -7.70 -1.11
CA GLY A 173 9.75 -7.11 -1.38
C GLY A 173 10.90 -8.03 -0.96
N TRP A 174 10.78 -8.71 0.19
CA TRP A 174 11.76 -9.70 0.63
C TRP A 174 11.88 -10.88 -0.34
N LEU A 175 10.75 -11.42 -0.82
CA LEU A 175 10.74 -12.53 -1.78
C LEU A 175 11.42 -12.16 -3.10
N VAL A 176 11.16 -10.94 -3.62
CA VAL A 176 11.78 -10.50 -4.87
C VAL A 176 13.29 -10.32 -4.70
N ARG A 177 13.74 -9.66 -3.63
CA ARG A 177 15.17 -9.47 -3.33
C ARG A 177 15.92 -10.80 -3.28
N GLN A 178 15.36 -11.83 -2.66
CA GLN A 178 15.98 -13.17 -2.65
C GLN A 178 16.13 -13.75 -4.05
N THR A 179 15.10 -13.65 -4.89
CA THR A 179 15.18 -14.17 -6.27
C THR A 179 16.16 -13.40 -7.15
N SER A 180 16.32 -12.09 -6.91
CA SER A 180 17.30 -11.26 -7.61
C SER A 180 18.73 -11.65 -7.22
N ASP A 181 19.01 -11.84 -5.93
CA ASP A 181 20.33 -12.27 -5.45
C ASP A 181 20.71 -13.67 -5.96
N GLU A 182 19.77 -14.63 -5.97
CA GLU A 182 20.02 -15.97 -6.51
C GLU A 182 20.32 -15.96 -8.02
N SER A 183 19.69 -15.05 -8.79
CA SER A 183 19.93 -14.94 -10.23
C SER A 183 21.35 -14.43 -10.56
N LEU A 184 21.89 -13.53 -9.73
CA LEU A 184 23.26 -12.99 -9.87
C LEU A 184 24.33 -14.04 -9.51
N VAL A 185 24.04 -14.92 -8.55
CA VAL A 185 24.92 -16.05 -8.18
C VAL A 185 24.88 -17.17 -9.24
N GLY A 186 23.76 -17.36 -9.94
CA GLY A 186 23.62 -18.33 -11.02
C GLY A 186 24.39 -17.96 -12.30
N GLU A 187 24.44 -16.68 -12.67
CA GLU A 187 25.22 -16.21 -13.82
C GLU A 187 26.73 -16.37 -13.58
N THR A 188 27.22 -16.11 -12.37
CA THR A 188 28.66 -16.25 -12.05
C THR A 188 29.14 -17.70 -11.99
N ALA A 189 28.24 -18.67 -11.80
CA ALA A 189 28.57 -20.10 -11.77
C ALA A 189 28.56 -20.79 -13.15
N THR A 190 28.06 -20.12 -14.19
CA THR A 190 28.03 -20.65 -15.57
C THR A 190 29.16 -20.12 -16.46
N ASP A 191 29.96 -19.19 -15.95
CA ASP A 191 31.13 -18.61 -16.62
C ASP A 191 32.49 -19.22 -16.19
N VAL A 192 32.51 -20.44 -15.65
CA VAL A 192 33.75 -21.18 -15.29
C VAL A 192 33.86 -22.51 -16.03
#